data_AF-A0A9Q0DY32-F1
#
_entry.id   AF-A0A9Q0DY32-F1
#
_cell.length_a   1.000
_cell.length_b   1.000
_cell.length_c   1.000
_cell.angle_alpha   90.00
_cell.angle_beta   90.00
_cell.angle_gamma   90.00
#
_symmetry.space_group_name_H-M   'P 1'
#
loop_
_entity.id
_entity.type
_entity.pdbx_description
1 polymer ?
#
loop_
_entity_poly.entity_id
_entity_poly.type
_entity_poly.pdbx_seq_one_letter_code
_entity_poly.pdbx_strand_id
1 'polypeptide(L)'
;MPDRLIYSDRDFLTDVLRAEHTDTPGVVEEEGSSSPPPPSAFDALLTAGWTERMRGGGVFRYPLHGLQTRVLPGALRYVAQLNVRRGVERRKPQEIRSVRQPYDGDQFNFNRVLDSPGEVLFEMTKHTTLPPPPPLTTPPPGERGGGVEPRRVTVLVNVSPLEFGHCLFVPEPSRCLPQVLTPLALRTGIESVLLSSDPDFRVGFNSLGAFASVNHLHLHGYYLHHQLLLETVPVEPLVPEKGFYRLTRLPRGFLFYAEPSDLDAVARVLFQVTETLVNRDIAHNLFLTRGCPPDKDARHTTWRRGVRIALWPKRSSFGAKEESAFNVALCELAGHLPFKIEQDYECMTENEVNNIIQKYLLPDEEFTRLEMQLVADLIDL
;
A
#
# COMPACT_ATOMS: atom_id res chain seq x y z
N MET A 1 -10.05 -20.84 -15.65
CA MET A 1 -8.83 -20.65 -14.82
C MET A 1 -8.48 -19.18 -14.92
N PRO A 2 -8.18 -18.48 -13.81
CA PRO A 2 -7.75 -17.10 -13.87
C PRO A 2 -6.43 -16.99 -14.65
N ASP A 3 -6.18 -15.84 -15.27
CA ASP A 3 -4.89 -15.54 -15.89
C ASP A 3 -3.76 -15.62 -14.85
N ARG A 4 -2.53 -15.87 -15.31
CA ARG A 4 -1.38 -16.04 -14.43
C ARG A 4 -0.22 -15.15 -14.85
N LEU A 5 0.28 -14.37 -13.91
CA LEU A 5 1.53 -13.64 -14.03
C LEU A 5 2.64 -14.41 -13.32
N ILE A 6 3.54 -15.00 -14.11
CA ILE A 6 4.79 -15.59 -13.61
C ILE A 6 5.89 -14.56 -13.81
N TYR A 7 6.60 -14.21 -12.74
CA TYR A 7 7.64 -13.18 -12.76
C TYR A 7 8.88 -13.61 -11.96
N SER A 8 9.98 -12.91 -12.17
CA SER A 8 11.28 -13.11 -11.52
C SER A 8 11.91 -11.76 -11.20
N ASP A 9 13.07 -11.76 -10.54
CA ASP A 9 13.79 -10.50 -10.24
C ASP A 9 14.25 -9.76 -11.51
N ARG A 10 14.31 -10.44 -12.66
CA ARG A 10 14.66 -9.84 -13.95
C ARG A 10 13.55 -8.96 -14.53
N ASP A 11 12.34 -9.11 -14.02
CA ASP A 11 11.17 -8.34 -14.46
C ASP A 11 11.00 -7.04 -13.67
N PHE A 12 11.84 -6.81 -12.64
CA PHE A 12 11.83 -5.57 -11.87
C PHE A 12 12.41 -4.41 -12.68
N LEU A 13 11.70 -3.29 -12.66
CA LEU A 13 12.07 -2.07 -13.38
C LEU A 13 12.76 -1.11 -12.42
N THR A 14 13.97 -0.66 -12.72
CA THR A 14 14.68 0.38 -11.94
C THR A 14 14.58 1.76 -12.58
N ASP A 15 14.31 1.81 -13.88
CA ASP A 15 14.46 3.03 -14.67
C ASP A 15 13.09 3.68 -14.93
N VAL A 16 12.30 3.82 -13.87
CA VAL A 16 10.98 4.46 -13.94
C VAL A 16 11.14 5.98 -13.78
N LEU A 17 10.60 6.72 -14.74
CA LEU A 17 10.63 8.19 -14.75
C LEU A 17 9.31 8.77 -14.27
N ARG A 18 9.40 9.77 -13.40
CA ARG A 18 8.29 10.67 -13.07
C ARG A 18 8.36 11.87 -14.02
N ALA A 19 7.37 12.02 -14.89
CA ALA A 19 7.20 13.25 -15.65
C ALA A 19 6.89 14.42 -14.69
N GLU A 20 7.48 15.59 -14.95
CA GLU A 20 7.11 16.81 -14.24
C GLU A 20 5.72 17.21 -14.73
N HIS A 21 4.67 16.93 -13.94
CA HIS A 21 3.35 17.48 -14.24
C HIS A 21 3.41 19.00 -14.05
N THR A 22 3.34 19.74 -15.15
CA THR A 22 3.05 21.17 -15.09
C THR A 22 1.57 21.31 -14.76
N ASP A 23 1.26 21.73 -13.53
CA ASP A 23 -0.10 22.00 -13.06
C ASP A 23 -0.73 23.25 -13.72
N THR A 24 -0.43 23.53 -14.99
CA THR A 24 -1.01 24.62 -15.76
C THR A 24 -2.17 24.11 -16.60
N PRO A 25 -3.43 24.49 -16.30
CA PRO A 25 -4.54 24.20 -17.19
C PRO A 25 -4.36 25.03 -18.47
N GLY A 26 -4.12 24.39 -19.61
CA GLY A 26 -4.30 25.00 -20.93
C GLY A 26 -3.07 25.24 -21.79
N VAL A 27 -1.91 24.60 -21.53
CA VAL A 27 -0.82 24.57 -22.52
C VAL A 27 -0.82 23.20 -23.20
N VAL A 28 -1.13 23.20 -24.50
CA VAL A 28 -0.96 22.06 -25.37
C VAL A 28 0.54 21.79 -25.45
N GLU A 29 1.01 20.67 -24.91
CA GLU A 29 2.41 20.27 -25.02
C GLU A 29 2.75 20.06 -26.52
N GLU A 30 3.77 20.77 -27.00
CA GLU A 30 4.36 20.51 -28.31
C GLU A 30 4.97 19.11 -28.34
N GLU A 31 4.64 18.37 -29.39
CA GLU A 31 5.02 16.98 -29.65
C GLU A 31 6.55 16.78 -29.71
N GLY A 32 7.14 16.40 -28.57
CA GLY A 32 8.38 15.63 -28.52
C GLY A 32 8.06 14.14 -28.67
N SER A 33 7.93 13.65 -29.90
CA SER A 33 7.58 12.26 -30.23
C SER A 33 8.68 11.25 -29.86
N SER A 34 8.79 10.91 -28.58
CA SER A 34 9.03 9.52 -28.17
C SER A 34 7.75 9.03 -27.52
N SER A 35 7.05 8.08 -28.15
CA SER A 35 5.90 7.41 -27.52
C SER A 35 6.29 6.93 -26.12
N PRO A 36 5.42 7.07 -25.11
CA PRO A 36 5.71 6.53 -23.79
C PRO A 36 6.04 5.03 -23.92
N PRO A 37 6.98 4.51 -23.10
CA PRO A 37 7.31 3.10 -23.15
C PRO A 37 6.04 2.26 -22.95
N PRO A 38 5.95 1.08 -23.59
CA PRO A 38 4.80 0.22 -23.42
C PRO A 38 4.64 -0.18 -21.94
N PRO A 39 3.40 -0.40 -21.47
CA PRO A 39 3.16 -0.84 -20.11
C PRO A 39 3.84 -2.18 -19.84
N SER A 40 4.33 -2.37 -18.61
CA SER A 40 4.83 -3.67 -18.16
C SER A 40 3.77 -4.77 -18.32
N ALA A 41 4.19 -6.04 -18.33
CA ALA A 41 3.23 -7.16 -18.34
C ALA A 41 2.28 -7.13 -17.13
N PHE A 42 2.77 -6.67 -15.97
CA PHE A 42 1.97 -6.46 -14.78
C PHE A 42 0.89 -5.39 -14.98
N ASP A 43 1.28 -4.22 -15.48
CA ASP A 43 0.36 -3.10 -15.70
C ASP A 43 -0.65 -3.44 -16.79
N ALA A 44 -0.22 -4.04 -17.89
CA ALA A 44 -1.11 -4.44 -18.99
C ALA A 44 -2.20 -5.41 -18.48
N LEU A 45 -1.82 -6.43 -17.70
CA LEU A 45 -2.76 -7.41 -17.17
C LEU A 45 -3.74 -6.81 -16.17
N LEU A 46 -3.24 -5.99 -15.24
CA LEU A 46 -4.06 -5.34 -14.20
C LEU A 46 -5.03 -4.33 -14.82
N THR A 47 -4.53 -3.40 -15.64
CA THR A 47 -5.33 -2.32 -16.20
C THR A 47 -6.37 -2.83 -17.20
N ALA A 48 -6.02 -3.80 -18.06
CA ALA A 48 -6.96 -4.42 -18.98
C ALA A 48 -8.06 -5.18 -18.23
N GLY A 49 -7.68 -6.06 -17.29
CA GLY A 49 -8.64 -6.87 -16.54
C GLY A 49 -9.57 -6.03 -15.66
N TRP A 50 -9.06 -4.95 -15.07
CA TRP A 50 -9.87 -4.00 -14.29
C TRP A 50 -10.83 -3.20 -15.18
N THR A 51 -10.34 -2.68 -16.31
CA THR A 51 -11.16 -1.89 -17.25
C THR A 51 -12.28 -2.72 -17.87
N GLU A 52 -11.99 -3.97 -18.26
CA GLU A 52 -12.98 -4.90 -18.78
C GLU A 52 -14.13 -5.11 -17.78
N ARG A 53 -13.81 -5.38 -16.51
CA ARG A 53 -14.82 -5.57 -15.44
C ARG A 53 -15.60 -4.29 -15.15
N MET A 54 -14.95 -3.14 -15.20
CA MET A 54 -15.60 -1.84 -14.96
C MET A 54 -16.60 -1.53 -16.09
N ARG A 55 -16.22 -1.82 -17.34
CA ARG A 55 -17.08 -1.64 -18.52
C ARG A 55 -18.20 -2.68 -18.61
N GLY A 56 -17.91 -3.94 -18.27
CA GLY A 56 -18.88 -5.03 -18.32
C GLY A 56 -20.00 -4.90 -17.28
N GLY A 57 -19.74 -4.24 -16.15
CA GLY A 57 -20.69 -4.06 -15.07
C GLY A 57 -20.88 -5.32 -14.20
N GLY A 58 -21.64 -5.20 -13.11
CA GLY A 58 -22.03 -6.33 -12.26
C GLY A 58 -21.03 -6.76 -11.18
N VAL A 59 -19.79 -6.27 -11.21
CA VAL A 59 -18.76 -6.59 -10.20
C VAL A 59 -18.57 -5.47 -9.17
N PHE A 60 -18.50 -4.22 -9.64
CA PHE A 60 -18.30 -3.06 -8.77
C PHE A 60 -19.63 -2.59 -8.17
N ARG A 61 -19.61 -2.11 -6.93
CA ARG A 61 -20.80 -1.56 -6.25
C ARG A 61 -21.29 -0.27 -6.90
N TYR A 62 -20.33 0.54 -7.35
CA TYR A 62 -20.56 1.77 -8.10
C TYR A 62 -19.57 1.85 -9.26
N PRO A 63 -19.97 2.47 -10.39
CA PRO A 63 -19.03 2.88 -11.41
C PRO A 63 -18.07 3.94 -10.85
N LEU A 64 -16.80 3.85 -11.24
CA LEU A 64 -15.82 4.89 -10.98
C LEU A 64 -15.78 5.82 -12.20
N HIS A 65 -16.36 7.00 -12.06
CA HIS A 65 -16.25 8.09 -13.05
C HIS A 65 -15.14 9.05 -12.62
N GLY A 66 -14.69 9.92 -13.54
CA GLY A 66 -13.64 10.90 -13.25
C GLY A 66 -13.84 11.59 -11.90
N LEU A 67 -12.94 11.31 -10.96
CA LEU A 67 -13.04 11.80 -9.59
C LEU A 67 -12.71 13.29 -9.58
N GLN A 68 -13.60 14.09 -8.97
CA GLN A 68 -13.28 15.50 -8.73
C GLN A 68 -12.05 15.54 -7.83
N THR A 69 -10.98 16.13 -8.35
CA THR A 69 -9.66 16.12 -7.71
C THR A 69 -9.14 17.54 -7.61
N ARG A 70 -8.62 17.91 -6.44
CA ARG A 70 -7.91 19.18 -6.23
C ARG A 70 -6.70 18.96 -5.33
N VAL A 71 -5.64 19.72 -5.59
CA VAL A 71 -4.48 19.76 -4.69
C VAL A 71 -4.72 20.87 -3.67
N LEU A 72 -4.67 20.55 -2.38
CA LEU A 72 -4.82 21.55 -1.34
C LEU A 72 -3.62 22.51 -1.37
N PRO A 73 -3.85 23.83 -1.26
CA PRO A 73 -2.76 24.79 -1.15
C PRO A 73 -2.02 24.59 0.18
N GLY A 74 -0.70 24.45 0.11
CA GLY A 74 0.14 24.26 1.27
C GLY A 74 1.46 23.56 0.94
N ALA A 75 2.24 23.28 1.98
CA ALA A 75 3.57 22.71 1.85
C ALA A 75 3.55 21.19 1.65
N LEU A 76 2.46 20.53 2.07
CA LEU A 76 2.27 19.08 1.94
C LEU A 76 1.54 18.71 0.65
N ARG A 77 0.80 19.66 0.05
CA ARG A 77 0.13 19.51 -1.25
C ARG A 77 -0.76 18.26 -1.31
N TYR A 78 -1.58 18.07 -0.28
CA TYR A 78 -2.50 16.94 -0.22
C TYR A 78 -3.38 16.86 -1.48
N VAL A 79 -3.53 15.65 -2.03
CA VAL A 79 -4.41 15.37 -3.17
C VAL A 79 -5.77 15.00 -2.62
N ALA A 80 -6.74 15.91 -2.70
CA ALA A 80 -8.11 15.67 -2.28
C ALA A 80 -8.94 15.14 -3.45
N GLN A 81 -9.68 14.05 -3.22
CA GLN A 81 -10.61 13.47 -4.18
C GLN A 81 -12.00 13.29 -3.57
N LEU A 82 -13.06 13.68 -4.26
CA LEU A 82 -14.43 13.47 -3.81
C LEU A 82 -14.99 12.16 -4.38
N ASN A 83 -15.38 11.24 -3.48
CA ASN A 83 -16.06 10.00 -3.83
C ASN A 83 -17.19 9.71 -2.82
N VAL A 84 -18.34 10.36 -3.03
CA VAL A 84 -19.53 10.24 -2.17
C VAL A 84 -20.06 8.79 -2.14
N ARG A 85 -20.12 8.11 -3.30
CA ARG A 85 -20.63 6.74 -3.40
C ARG A 85 -19.79 5.75 -2.60
N ARG A 86 -18.47 5.93 -2.57
CA ARG A 86 -17.58 5.16 -1.71
C ARG A 86 -17.90 5.30 -0.23
N GLY A 87 -18.29 6.49 0.22
CA GLY A 87 -18.70 6.75 1.60
C GLY A 87 -19.94 5.95 2.02
N VAL A 88 -20.89 5.79 1.10
CA VAL A 88 -22.22 5.19 1.37
C VAL A 88 -22.27 3.70 1.05
N GLU A 89 -21.66 3.27 -0.07
CA GLU A 89 -21.84 1.93 -0.63
C GLU A 89 -20.77 0.92 -0.16
N ARG A 90 -19.74 1.37 0.57
CA ARG A 90 -18.71 0.47 1.11
C ARG A 90 -19.30 -0.45 2.17
N ARG A 91 -18.78 -1.68 2.26
CA ARG A 91 -19.15 -2.63 3.31
C ARG A 91 -18.89 -2.04 4.70
N LYS A 92 -19.77 -2.34 5.65
CA LYS A 92 -19.52 -2.10 7.07
C LYS A 92 -18.29 -2.89 7.53
N PRO A 93 -17.32 -2.25 8.20
CA PRO A 93 -16.16 -2.95 8.77
C PRO A 93 -16.59 -4.05 9.76
N GLN A 94 -15.77 -5.08 9.89
CA GLN A 94 -15.90 -6.06 10.96
C GLN A 94 -15.67 -5.44 12.33
N GLU A 95 -16.20 -6.08 13.38
CA GLU A 95 -15.87 -5.69 14.75
C GLU A 95 -14.43 -6.11 15.06
N ILE A 96 -13.59 -5.13 15.37
CA ILE A 96 -12.17 -5.31 15.63
C ILE A 96 -11.88 -4.89 17.07
N ARG A 97 -11.26 -5.79 17.83
CA ARG A 97 -10.92 -5.58 19.25
C ARG A 97 -9.42 -5.56 19.55
N SER A 98 -8.59 -6.08 18.64
CA SER A 98 -7.13 -6.13 18.77
C SER A 98 -6.48 -6.21 17.39
N VAL A 99 -5.23 -5.77 17.30
CA VAL A 99 -4.37 -5.95 16.12
C VAL A 99 -4.16 -7.45 15.83
N ARG A 100 -4.12 -8.28 16.87
CA ARG A 100 -3.89 -9.74 16.82
C ARG A 100 -5.18 -10.56 16.81
N GLN A 101 -6.32 -9.97 16.48
CA GLN A 101 -7.58 -10.69 16.43
C GLN A 101 -7.48 -11.89 15.45
N PRO A 102 -7.81 -13.11 15.89
CA PRO A 102 -7.71 -14.29 15.04
C PRO A 102 -8.67 -14.19 13.86
N TYR A 103 -8.29 -14.83 12.75
CA TYR A 103 -9.17 -15.01 11.60
C TYR A 103 -10.46 -15.72 12.03
N ASP A 104 -11.58 -15.29 11.45
CA ASP A 104 -12.91 -15.86 11.68
C ASP A 104 -13.54 -16.22 10.33
N GLY A 105 -13.71 -17.52 10.09
CA GLY A 105 -14.27 -18.03 8.84
C GLY A 105 -15.75 -17.74 8.65
N ASP A 106 -16.49 -17.50 9.74
CA ASP A 106 -17.92 -17.20 9.72
C ASP A 106 -18.20 -15.76 9.28
N GLN A 107 -17.23 -14.87 9.48
CA GLN A 107 -17.26 -13.53 8.93
C GLN A 107 -16.89 -13.50 7.43
N PHE A 108 -17.17 -12.37 6.78
CA PHE A 108 -16.75 -12.19 5.40
C PHE A 108 -15.23 -12.35 5.27
N ASN A 109 -14.81 -13.09 4.24
CA ASN A 109 -13.42 -13.27 3.88
C ASN A 109 -13.33 -13.46 2.36
N PHE A 110 -12.14 -13.21 1.79
CA PHE A 110 -11.95 -13.28 0.34
C PHE A 110 -12.09 -14.70 -0.28
N ASN A 111 -12.11 -15.78 0.50
CA ASN A 111 -12.38 -17.11 -0.08
C ASN A 111 -13.82 -17.20 -0.60
N ARG A 112 -14.74 -16.42 -0.03
CA ARG A 112 -16.15 -16.34 -0.48
C ARG A 112 -16.33 -15.71 -1.85
N VAL A 113 -15.31 -14.99 -2.36
CA VAL A 113 -15.34 -14.38 -3.69
C VAL A 113 -14.55 -15.17 -4.73
N LEU A 114 -13.75 -16.17 -4.31
CA LEU A 114 -13.07 -17.06 -5.24
C LEU A 114 -14.05 -17.91 -6.06
N ASP A 115 -15.24 -18.15 -5.52
CA ASP A 115 -16.35 -18.81 -6.23
C ASP A 115 -17.07 -17.88 -7.24
N SER A 116 -16.76 -16.57 -7.21
CA SER A 116 -17.27 -15.57 -8.16
C SER A 116 -16.15 -15.14 -9.12
N PRO A 117 -15.97 -15.83 -10.26
CA PRO A 117 -14.80 -15.63 -11.13
C PRO A 117 -14.67 -14.21 -11.68
N GLY A 118 -15.76 -13.42 -11.69
CA GLY A 118 -15.72 -12.02 -12.11
C GLY A 118 -14.85 -11.11 -11.21
N GLU A 119 -14.62 -11.47 -9.94
CA GLU A 119 -13.81 -10.64 -9.03
C GLU A 119 -12.29 -10.92 -9.12
N VAL A 120 -11.89 -12.09 -9.62
CA VAL A 120 -10.48 -12.47 -9.76
C VAL A 120 -9.90 -11.84 -11.02
N LEU A 121 -8.85 -11.03 -10.90
CA LEU A 121 -8.11 -10.47 -12.03
C LEU A 121 -7.13 -11.52 -12.58
N PHE A 122 -6.19 -11.96 -11.75
CA PHE A 122 -5.17 -12.95 -12.11
C PHE A 122 -4.49 -13.51 -10.84
N GLU A 123 -3.66 -14.53 -11.00
CA GLU A 123 -2.76 -15.03 -9.95
C GLU A 123 -1.32 -14.61 -10.24
N MET A 124 -0.59 -14.20 -9.21
CA MET A 124 0.85 -13.94 -9.28
C MET A 124 1.63 -15.10 -8.68
N THR A 125 2.73 -15.46 -9.32
CA THR A 125 3.68 -16.45 -8.80
C THR A 125 5.11 -16.03 -9.15
N LYS A 126 5.95 -15.90 -8.12
CA LYS A 126 7.38 -15.65 -8.32
C LYS A 126 8.07 -16.96 -8.71
N HIS A 127 8.73 -16.98 -9.85
CA HIS A 127 9.58 -18.07 -10.28
C HIS A 127 10.95 -17.97 -9.59
N THR A 128 11.15 -18.78 -8.55
CA THR A 128 12.45 -18.89 -7.87
C THR A 128 13.26 -20.04 -8.45
N THR A 129 14.43 -19.75 -9.02
CA THR A 129 15.40 -20.78 -9.43
C THR A 129 16.19 -21.34 -8.26
N LEU A 130 16.14 -20.69 -7.09
CA LEU A 130 16.82 -21.09 -5.86
C LEU A 130 15.85 -21.77 -4.88
N PRO A 131 16.30 -22.75 -4.10
CA PRO A 131 15.49 -23.36 -3.06
C PRO A 131 15.07 -22.29 -2.03
N PRO A 132 13.83 -22.35 -1.52
CA PRO A 132 13.35 -21.40 -0.53
C PRO A 132 14.21 -21.44 0.73
N PRO A 133 14.43 -20.30 1.41
CA PRO A 133 15.12 -20.28 2.69
C PRO A 133 14.38 -21.17 3.70
N PRO A 134 15.11 -21.78 4.66
CA PRO A 134 14.48 -22.61 5.68
C PRO A 134 13.40 -21.80 6.42
N PRO A 135 12.24 -22.41 6.73
CA PRO A 135 11.17 -21.71 7.41
C PRO A 135 11.65 -21.22 8.79
N LEU A 136 11.28 -19.99 9.14
CA LEU A 136 11.56 -19.38 10.45
C LEU A 136 10.84 -20.08 11.62
N THR A 137 9.90 -20.97 11.32
CA THR A 137 9.17 -21.79 12.30
C THR A 137 9.28 -23.26 11.90
N THR A 138 9.43 -24.13 12.90
CA THR A 138 9.40 -25.58 12.69
C THR A 138 8.05 -25.96 12.08
N PRO A 139 8.00 -26.64 10.92
CA PRO A 139 6.73 -27.11 10.38
C PRO A 139 6.08 -28.09 11.38
N PRO A 140 4.75 -28.12 11.46
CA PRO A 140 4.06 -29.10 12.29
C PRO A 140 4.50 -30.52 11.90
N PRO A 141 4.61 -31.44 12.88
CA PRO A 141 5.07 -32.80 12.61
C PRO A 141 4.05 -33.51 11.69
N GLY A 142 4.40 -33.66 10.41
CA GLY A 142 3.55 -34.31 9.40
C GLY A 142 3.95 -34.05 7.95
N GLU A 143 4.63 -32.95 7.64
CA GLU A 143 5.04 -32.61 6.27
C GLU A 143 6.46 -33.12 5.97
N ARG A 144 6.57 -34.40 5.59
CA ARG A 144 7.76 -34.94 4.91
C ARG A 144 7.43 -35.19 3.44
N GLY A 145 8.10 -34.47 2.53
CA GLY A 145 8.33 -34.95 1.16
C GLY A 145 7.41 -34.46 0.04
N GLY A 146 6.97 -33.21 0.04
CA GLY A 146 6.37 -32.56 -1.14
C GLY A 146 7.26 -31.40 -1.61
N GLY A 147 7.49 -31.27 -2.92
CA GLY A 147 8.14 -30.07 -3.47
C GLY A 147 7.42 -28.81 -2.95
N VAL A 148 8.16 -27.75 -2.64
CA VAL A 148 7.56 -26.52 -2.12
C VAL A 148 6.65 -25.95 -3.21
N GLU A 149 5.33 -26.06 -3.01
CA GLU A 149 4.35 -25.46 -3.90
C GLU A 149 4.69 -23.96 -4.07
N PRO A 150 4.64 -23.44 -5.30
CA PRO A 150 4.90 -22.02 -5.53
C PRO A 150 3.96 -21.18 -4.68
N ARG A 151 4.52 -20.20 -3.95
CA ARG A 151 3.70 -19.26 -3.16
C ARG A 151 2.87 -18.40 -4.10
N ARG A 152 1.54 -18.51 -3.99
CA ARG A 152 0.57 -17.82 -4.86
C ARG A 152 -0.01 -16.60 -4.17
N VAL A 153 -0.20 -15.55 -4.94
CA VAL A 153 -0.98 -14.37 -4.56
C VAL A 153 -2.13 -14.24 -5.53
N THR A 154 -3.36 -14.21 -5.04
CA THR A 154 -4.53 -13.95 -5.87
C THR A 154 -4.78 -12.44 -5.92
N VAL A 155 -4.89 -11.88 -7.12
CA VAL A 155 -5.22 -10.47 -7.34
C VAL A 155 -6.70 -10.36 -7.65
N LEU A 156 -7.43 -9.61 -6.81
CA LEU A 156 -8.86 -9.38 -6.94
C LEU A 156 -9.13 -7.93 -7.29
N VAL A 157 -10.22 -7.61 -7.99
CA VAL A 157 -10.71 -6.22 -8.00
C VAL A 157 -11.19 -5.82 -6.61
N ASN A 158 -11.00 -4.56 -6.23
CA ASN A 158 -11.76 -4.02 -5.10
C ASN A 158 -13.13 -3.56 -5.59
N VAL A 159 -14.17 -4.31 -5.25
CA VAL A 159 -15.57 -4.01 -5.62
C VAL A 159 -16.07 -2.65 -5.09
N SER A 160 -15.35 -2.02 -4.16
CA SER A 160 -15.52 -0.61 -3.78
C SER A 160 -14.23 0.13 -4.15
N PRO A 161 -14.06 0.55 -5.42
CA PRO A 161 -12.81 1.11 -5.90
C PRO A 161 -12.58 2.50 -5.32
N LEU A 162 -11.32 2.82 -5.06
CA LEU A 162 -10.88 4.11 -4.53
C LEU A 162 -10.51 4.98 -5.71
N GLU A 163 -9.69 4.41 -6.59
CA GLU A 163 -9.19 4.98 -7.82
C GLU A 163 -9.12 3.87 -8.90
N PHE A 164 -8.76 4.25 -10.12
CA PHE A 164 -8.44 3.37 -11.23
C PHE A 164 -7.48 2.23 -10.81
N GLY A 165 -7.78 1.03 -11.30
CA GLY A 165 -6.98 -0.16 -11.02
C GLY A 165 -7.03 -0.63 -9.56
N HIS A 166 -7.95 -0.10 -8.72
CA HIS A 166 -8.00 -0.53 -7.32
C HIS A 166 -8.27 -2.03 -7.21
N CYS A 167 -7.25 -2.76 -6.78
CA CYS A 167 -7.20 -4.21 -6.61
C CYS A 167 -6.75 -4.59 -5.19
N LEU A 168 -6.86 -5.87 -4.89
CA LEU A 168 -6.46 -6.48 -3.64
C LEU A 168 -5.48 -7.63 -3.92
N PHE A 169 -4.33 -7.60 -3.29
CA PHE A 169 -3.41 -8.73 -3.26
C PHE A 169 -3.75 -9.59 -2.04
N VAL A 170 -4.17 -10.84 -2.26
CA VAL A 170 -4.50 -11.79 -1.21
C VAL A 170 -3.47 -12.93 -1.23
N PRO A 171 -2.45 -12.90 -0.36
CA PRO A 171 -1.42 -13.93 -0.31
C PRO A 171 -1.99 -15.22 0.29
N GLU A 172 -1.81 -16.33 -0.42
CA GLU A 172 -2.21 -17.67 0.02
C GLU A 172 -3.64 -17.73 0.64
N PRO A 173 -4.72 -17.34 -0.09
CA PRO A 173 -6.06 -17.18 0.49
C PRO A 173 -6.58 -18.42 1.26
N SER A 174 -6.20 -19.62 0.80
CA SER A 174 -6.56 -20.90 1.43
C SER A 174 -5.99 -21.06 2.84
N ARG A 175 -4.91 -20.36 3.19
CA ARG A 175 -4.31 -20.37 4.53
C ARG A 175 -5.08 -19.55 5.56
N CYS A 176 -6.08 -18.78 5.13
CA CYS A 176 -6.96 -18.01 6.01
C CYS A 176 -6.18 -17.13 7.02
N LEU A 177 -5.15 -16.45 6.52
CA LEU A 177 -4.26 -15.67 7.37
C LEU A 177 -5.00 -14.43 7.92
N PRO A 178 -4.86 -14.10 9.22
CA PRO A 178 -5.40 -12.86 9.76
C PRO A 178 -4.75 -11.64 9.09
N GLN A 179 -5.35 -10.46 9.22
CA GLN A 179 -4.86 -9.19 8.66
C GLN A 179 -3.61 -8.68 9.41
N VAL A 180 -2.53 -9.45 9.30
CA VAL A 180 -1.21 -9.27 9.89
C VAL A 180 -0.18 -9.53 8.80
N LEU A 181 0.76 -8.60 8.61
CA LEU A 181 1.78 -8.71 7.56
C LEU A 181 2.65 -9.94 7.74
N THR A 182 2.91 -10.64 6.63
CA THR A 182 3.85 -11.77 6.55
C THR A 182 5.03 -11.40 5.65
N PRO A 183 6.15 -12.15 5.69
CA PRO A 183 7.25 -11.93 4.76
C PRO A 183 6.83 -12.01 3.29
N LEU A 184 5.87 -12.89 2.96
CA LEU A 184 5.31 -12.97 1.61
C LEU A 184 4.53 -11.70 1.28
N ALA A 185 3.62 -11.24 2.14
CA ALA A 185 2.82 -10.03 1.91
C ALA A 185 3.69 -8.78 1.71
N LEU A 186 4.72 -8.61 2.53
CA LEU A 186 5.67 -7.50 2.40
C LEU A 186 6.42 -7.55 1.06
N ARG A 187 6.95 -8.72 0.69
CA ARG A 187 7.60 -8.91 -0.62
C ARG A 187 6.65 -8.62 -1.77
N THR A 188 5.45 -9.21 -1.75
CA THR A 188 4.42 -8.97 -2.77
C THR A 188 4.14 -7.49 -2.95
N GLY A 189 4.03 -6.72 -1.86
CA GLY A 189 3.82 -5.28 -1.96
C GLY A 189 4.98 -4.55 -2.65
N ILE A 190 6.22 -4.82 -2.24
CA ILE A 190 7.41 -4.17 -2.81
C ILE A 190 7.59 -4.59 -4.27
N GLU A 191 7.52 -5.88 -4.55
CA GLU A 191 7.68 -6.47 -5.88
C GLU A 191 6.62 -5.95 -6.85
N SER A 192 5.36 -5.78 -6.42
CA SER A 192 4.31 -5.24 -7.29
C SER A 192 4.60 -3.79 -7.72
N VAL A 193 5.17 -2.98 -6.83
CA VAL A 193 5.62 -1.62 -7.18
C VAL A 193 6.83 -1.66 -8.12
N LEU A 194 7.73 -2.64 -7.95
CA LEU A 194 8.89 -2.84 -8.82
C LEU A 194 8.55 -3.39 -10.21
N LEU A 195 7.48 -4.19 -10.32
CA LEU A 195 6.97 -4.74 -11.58
C LEU A 195 6.21 -3.69 -12.39
N SER A 196 5.62 -2.69 -11.73
CA SER A 196 4.94 -1.60 -12.43
C SER A 196 5.95 -0.66 -13.10
N SER A 197 5.65 -0.34 -14.35
CA SER A 197 6.31 0.68 -15.18
C SER A 197 5.75 2.09 -14.93
N ASP A 198 4.66 2.19 -14.17
CA ASP A 198 3.99 3.44 -13.87
C ASP A 198 4.36 3.91 -12.44
N PRO A 199 4.98 5.10 -12.26
CA PRO A 199 5.29 5.63 -10.94
C PRO A 199 4.04 5.94 -10.10
N ASP A 200 2.86 5.97 -10.71
CA ASP A 200 1.58 6.21 -10.05
C ASP A 200 1.01 4.97 -9.37
N PHE A 201 1.52 3.77 -9.67
CA PHE A 201 1.10 2.57 -8.98
C PHE A 201 1.57 2.58 -7.51
N ARG A 202 0.61 2.44 -6.60
CA ARG A 202 0.81 2.44 -5.16
C ARG A 202 0.28 1.14 -4.57
N VAL A 203 0.95 0.67 -3.51
CA VAL A 203 0.45 -0.43 -2.68
C VAL A 203 0.28 0.06 -1.26
N GLY A 204 -0.67 -0.49 -0.52
CA GLY A 204 -0.84 -0.16 0.89
C GLY A 204 -1.46 -1.26 1.73
N PHE A 205 -1.26 -1.16 3.04
CA PHE A 205 -1.82 -2.07 4.03
C PHE A 205 -2.39 -1.28 5.21
N ASN A 206 -3.52 -1.74 5.71
CA ASN A 206 -4.09 -1.29 6.98
C ASN A 206 -4.08 -2.50 7.93
N SER A 207 -3.51 -2.35 9.13
CA SER A 207 -3.68 -3.36 10.18
C SER A 207 -5.10 -3.30 10.75
N LEU A 208 -5.50 -4.35 11.45
CA LEU A 208 -6.61 -4.26 12.41
C LEU A 208 -6.33 -3.13 13.42
N GLY A 209 -7.35 -2.35 13.78
CA GLY A 209 -7.20 -1.13 14.59
C GLY A 209 -6.70 0.10 13.83
N ALA A 210 -6.23 -0.06 12.59
CA ALA A 210 -5.78 1.02 11.71
C ALA A 210 -6.66 1.15 10.44
N PHE A 211 -7.97 1.01 10.62
CA PHE A 211 -9.00 1.12 9.56
C PHE A 211 -9.05 -0.04 8.54
N ALA A 212 -8.41 -1.19 8.78
CA ALA A 212 -8.76 -2.41 8.07
C ALA A 212 -10.25 -2.73 8.23
N SER A 213 -10.88 -3.23 7.17
CA SER A 213 -12.33 -3.54 7.18
C SER A 213 -12.63 -5.03 7.19
N VAL A 214 -11.65 -5.87 6.85
CA VAL A 214 -11.77 -7.33 6.74
C VAL A 214 -10.55 -7.94 7.44
N ASN A 215 -10.79 -8.91 8.32
CA ASN A 215 -9.74 -9.72 8.93
C ASN A 215 -9.40 -10.94 8.06
N HIS A 216 -8.77 -10.68 6.92
CA HIS A 216 -8.17 -11.70 6.05
C HIS A 216 -7.05 -11.00 5.29
N LEU A 217 -5.80 -11.46 5.42
CA LEU A 217 -4.61 -10.81 4.90
C LEU A 217 -4.77 -10.33 3.45
N HIS A 218 -4.74 -9.01 3.28
CA HIS A 218 -4.74 -8.37 1.97
C HIS A 218 -3.94 -7.07 1.97
N LEU A 219 -3.35 -6.75 0.82
CA LEU A 219 -2.85 -5.43 0.49
C LEU A 219 -3.74 -4.78 -0.57
N HIS A 220 -3.78 -3.46 -0.60
CA HIS A 220 -4.43 -2.67 -1.62
C HIS A 220 -3.42 -2.29 -2.71
N GLY A 221 -3.80 -2.33 -3.98
CA GLY A 221 -3.05 -1.74 -5.08
C GLY A 221 -3.94 -0.78 -5.88
N TYR A 222 -3.44 0.36 -6.33
CA TYR A 222 -4.17 1.29 -7.20
C TYR A 222 -3.22 2.27 -7.89
N TYR A 223 -3.65 2.89 -8.98
CA TYR A 223 -2.88 3.95 -9.66
C TYR A 223 -3.40 5.30 -9.17
N LEU A 224 -2.53 6.25 -8.85
CA LEU A 224 -2.93 7.62 -8.55
C LEU A 224 -2.10 8.58 -9.40
N HIS A 225 -2.75 9.19 -10.39
CA HIS A 225 -2.10 10.08 -11.36
C HIS A 225 -1.75 11.47 -10.80
N HIS A 226 -1.16 11.50 -9.62
CA HIS A 226 -0.69 12.69 -8.93
C HIS A 226 0.55 12.34 -8.11
N GLN A 227 1.52 13.26 -8.12
CA GLN A 227 2.72 13.08 -7.32
C GLN A 227 2.40 13.33 -5.85
N LEU A 228 2.77 12.39 -4.99
CA LEU A 228 2.67 12.59 -3.54
C LEU A 228 4.01 13.09 -3.00
N LEU A 229 3.96 13.99 -2.00
CA LEU A 229 5.18 14.45 -1.31
C LEU A 229 6.01 13.28 -0.77
N LEU A 230 5.37 12.17 -0.40
CA LEU A 230 6.03 10.97 0.10
C LEU A 230 7.13 10.43 -0.85
N GLU A 231 6.97 10.62 -2.16
CA GLU A 231 7.95 10.17 -3.17
C GLU A 231 9.31 10.85 -3.02
N THR A 232 9.34 12.07 -2.47
CA THR A 232 10.52 12.95 -2.44
C THR A 232 10.80 13.60 -1.09
N VAL A 233 9.93 13.39 -0.09
CA VAL A 233 10.05 13.97 1.24
C VAL A 233 11.44 13.70 1.83
N PRO A 234 12.12 14.70 2.40
CA PRO A 234 13.36 14.46 3.14
C PRO A 234 13.12 13.52 4.31
N VAL A 235 14.13 12.71 4.62
CA VAL A 235 14.10 11.79 5.76
C VAL A 235 15.35 11.92 6.61
N GLU A 236 15.23 11.53 7.86
CA GLU A 236 16.35 11.45 8.79
C GLU A 236 16.81 10.00 8.92
N PRO A 237 18.12 9.72 8.82
CA PRO A 237 18.64 8.36 8.97
C PRO A 237 18.45 7.86 10.41
N LEU A 238 17.94 6.63 10.53
CA LEU A 238 17.86 5.89 11.79
C LEU A 238 18.88 4.75 11.78
N VAL A 239 18.73 3.82 10.84
CA VAL A 239 19.67 2.72 10.57
C VAL A 239 19.80 2.58 9.04
N PRO A 240 20.49 3.53 8.37
CA PRO A 240 20.49 3.67 6.91
C PRO A 240 21.07 2.45 6.17
N GLU A 241 22.02 1.73 6.77
CA GLU A 241 22.56 0.47 6.26
C GLU A 241 21.53 -0.66 6.19
N LYS A 242 20.42 -0.52 6.93
CA LYS A 242 19.23 -1.39 6.89
C LYS A 242 18.07 -0.77 6.13
N GLY A 243 18.31 0.35 5.45
CA GLY A 243 17.30 1.10 4.71
C GLY A 243 16.23 1.72 5.60
N PHE A 244 16.50 2.00 6.89
CA PHE A 244 15.51 2.49 7.86
C PHE A 244 15.72 3.96 8.24
N TYR A 245 14.66 4.76 8.12
CA TYR A 245 14.66 6.21 8.24
C TYR A 245 13.40 6.73 8.95
N ARG A 246 13.41 8.01 9.34
CA ARG A 246 12.28 8.75 9.91
C ARG A 246 11.76 9.80 8.93
N LEU A 247 10.44 9.92 8.82
CA LEU A 247 9.76 10.96 8.04
C LEU A 247 9.85 12.32 8.75
N THR A 248 10.12 13.40 8.00
CA THR A 248 10.34 14.75 8.58
C THR A 248 9.21 15.75 8.35
N ARG A 249 8.44 15.63 7.27
CA ARG A 249 7.39 16.61 6.88
C ARG A 249 5.98 16.03 6.83
N LEU A 250 5.87 14.73 6.60
CA LEU A 250 4.60 14.01 6.66
C LEU A 250 4.28 13.64 8.13
N PRO A 251 3.05 13.19 8.43
CA PRO A 251 2.72 12.66 9.75
C PRO A 251 3.82 11.75 10.27
N ARG A 252 4.18 11.94 11.55
CA ARG A 252 5.35 11.28 12.16
C ARG A 252 5.25 9.77 11.97
N GLY A 253 6.28 9.21 11.36
CA GLY A 253 6.31 7.83 10.91
C GLY A 253 7.70 7.43 10.45
N PHE A 254 7.83 6.17 10.10
CA PHE A 254 9.06 5.60 9.58
C PHE A 254 9.01 5.48 8.07
N LEU A 255 10.18 5.46 7.44
CA LEU A 255 10.35 5.16 6.03
C LEU A 255 11.38 4.05 5.88
N PHE A 256 11.07 3.08 5.03
CA PHE A 256 12.05 2.15 4.49
C PHE A 256 12.29 2.43 3.02
N TYR A 257 13.50 2.20 2.54
CA TYR A 257 13.84 2.31 1.12
C TYR A 257 14.43 1.00 0.63
N ALA A 258 13.94 0.51 -0.51
CA ALA A 258 14.43 -0.70 -1.17
C ALA A 258 14.57 -0.47 -2.68
N GLU A 259 15.76 -0.67 -3.21
CA GLU A 259 15.99 -1.02 -4.62
C GLU A 259 15.83 -2.55 -4.81
N PRO A 260 15.91 -3.08 -6.05
CA PRO A 260 15.83 -4.52 -6.27
C PRO A 260 16.91 -5.35 -5.55
N SER A 261 18.11 -4.78 -5.36
CA SER A 261 19.27 -5.50 -4.81
C SER A 261 19.21 -5.71 -3.30
N ASP A 262 18.50 -4.84 -2.58
CA ASP A 262 18.38 -4.78 -1.12
C ASP A 262 16.98 -5.15 -0.61
N LEU A 263 16.01 -5.36 -1.51
CA LEU A 263 14.62 -5.76 -1.22
C LEU A 263 14.52 -6.81 -0.11
N ASP A 264 15.30 -7.88 -0.22
CA ASP A 264 15.26 -9.00 0.71
C ASP A 264 15.71 -8.62 2.12
N ALA A 265 16.71 -7.75 2.23
CA ALA A 265 17.20 -7.26 3.51
C ALA A 265 16.19 -6.30 4.12
N VAL A 266 15.70 -5.33 3.34
CA VAL A 266 14.73 -4.33 3.79
C VAL A 266 13.41 -4.98 4.20
N ALA A 267 12.91 -5.98 3.45
CA ALA A 267 11.70 -6.71 3.79
C ALA A 267 11.83 -7.48 5.12
N ARG A 268 13.02 -8.01 5.44
CA ARG A 268 13.28 -8.65 6.75
C ARG A 268 13.23 -7.64 7.89
N VAL A 269 13.88 -6.50 7.73
CA VAL A 269 13.88 -5.41 8.72
C VAL A 269 12.46 -4.89 8.95
N LEU A 270 11.73 -4.61 7.87
CA LEU A 270 10.33 -4.17 7.94
C LEU A 270 9.42 -5.23 8.59
N PHE A 271 9.67 -6.52 8.36
CA PHE A 271 8.93 -7.59 9.04
C PHE A 271 9.19 -7.58 10.55
N GLN A 272 10.44 -7.45 10.99
CA GLN A 272 10.79 -7.37 12.42
C GLN A 272 10.13 -6.16 13.09
N VAL A 273 10.15 -5.00 12.41
CA VAL A 273 9.50 -3.79 12.93
C VAL A 273 7.99 -4.01 13.05
N THR A 274 7.33 -4.52 12.01
CA THR A 274 5.88 -4.75 12.05
C THR A 274 5.48 -5.85 13.04
N GLU A 275 6.30 -6.88 13.23
CA GLU A 275 6.13 -7.90 14.27
C GLU A 275 6.18 -7.29 15.68
N THR A 276 7.13 -6.38 15.94
CA THR A 276 7.18 -5.62 17.20
C THR A 276 5.91 -4.80 17.43
N LEU A 277 5.37 -4.14 16.40
CA LEU A 277 4.12 -3.39 16.50
C LEU A 277 2.94 -4.32 16.84
N VAL A 278 2.82 -5.44 16.14
CA VAL A 278 1.76 -6.45 16.36
C VAL A 278 1.85 -7.04 17.77
N ASN A 279 3.05 -7.37 18.23
CA ASN A 279 3.29 -7.92 19.58
C ASN A 279 2.90 -6.97 20.70
N ARG A 280 2.99 -5.66 20.44
CA ARG A 280 2.59 -4.57 21.34
C ARG A 280 1.15 -4.09 21.13
N ASP A 281 0.38 -4.75 20.26
CA ASP A 281 -0.98 -4.35 19.89
C ASP A 281 -1.08 -2.90 19.35
N ILE A 282 -0.02 -2.45 18.66
CA ILE A 282 0.06 -1.14 18.04
C ILE A 282 -0.49 -1.22 16.61
N ALA A 283 -1.62 -0.54 16.39
CA ALA A 283 -2.21 -0.39 15.07
C ALA A 283 -1.26 0.39 14.13
N HIS A 284 -1.22 0.01 12.86
CA HIS A 284 -0.32 0.62 11.90
C HIS A 284 -0.82 0.58 10.44
N ASN A 285 -0.37 1.55 9.66
CA ASN A 285 -0.60 1.64 8.23
C ASN A 285 0.72 1.56 7.46
N LEU A 286 0.72 0.92 6.30
CA LEU A 286 1.85 0.84 5.38
C LEU A 286 1.46 1.43 4.03
N PHE A 287 2.36 2.17 3.38
CA PHE A 287 2.17 2.71 2.04
C PHE A 287 3.46 2.60 1.22
N LEU A 288 3.34 2.07 0.00
CA LEU A 288 4.46 1.74 -0.87
C LEU A 288 4.40 2.56 -2.15
N THR A 289 5.49 3.29 -2.30
CA THR A 289 5.83 4.32 -3.25
C THR A 289 6.94 4.04 -4.26
N ARG A 290 6.83 4.23 -5.57
CA ARG A 290 8.02 4.62 -6.33
C ARG A 290 8.56 5.94 -5.76
N GLY A 291 9.85 6.04 -5.50
CA GLY A 291 10.42 7.22 -4.84
C GLY A 291 11.89 7.40 -5.13
N CYS A 292 12.39 8.63 -4.89
CA CYS A 292 13.81 8.88 -4.97
C CYS A 292 14.54 8.27 -3.76
N PRO A 293 15.83 7.92 -3.89
CA PRO A 293 16.63 7.50 -2.75
C PRO A 293 16.54 8.50 -1.57
N PRO A 294 16.70 8.05 -0.32
CA PRO A 294 16.59 8.91 0.88
C PRO A 294 17.78 9.88 1.09
N ASP A 295 18.56 10.20 0.05
CA ASP A 295 19.74 11.07 0.15
C ASP A 295 19.42 12.57 -0.05
N LYS A 296 20.27 13.46 0.47
CA LYS A 296 20.05 14.92 0.51
C LYS A 296 19.94 15.57 -0.87
N ASP A 297 20.57 14.96 -1.88
CA ASP A 297 20.59 15.44 -3.27
C ASP A 297 19.47 14.85 -4.14
N ALA A 298 18.68 13.91 -3.61
CA ALA A 298 17.65 13.20 -4.36
C ALA A 298 16.39 14.05 -4.68
N ARG A 299 16.36 15.30 -4.22
CA ARG A 299 15.22 16.24 -4.41
C ARG A 299 15.03 16.71 -5.85
N HIS A 300 15.99 16.43 -6.75
CA HIS A 300 15.99 16.93 -8.12
C HIS A 300 15.98 15.84 -9.19
N THR A 301 15.83 14.56 -8.83
CA THR A 301 15.81 13.48 -9.83
C THR A 301 14.38 13.13 -10.23
N THR A 302 14.11 13.07 -11.54
CA THR A 302 12.87 12.49 -12.09
C THR A 302 12.86 10.96 -11.97
N TRP A 303 14.02 10.33 -11.78
CA TRP A 303 14.16 8.90 -11.59
C TRP A 303 13.53 8.39 -10.29
N ARG A 304 12.93 7.20 -10.35
CA ARG A 304 12.28 6.49 -9.25
C ARG A 304 12.84 5.06 -9.13
N ARG A 305 14.12 4.98 -8.74
CA ARG A 305 14.92 3.74 -8.77
C ARG A 305 14.45 2.63 -7.83
N GLY A 306 13.78 3.00 -6.75
CA GLY A 306 13.37 2.08 -5.71
C GLY A 306 12.01 2.40 -5.13
N VAL A 307 11.69 1.68 -4.07
CA VAL A 307 10.42 1.73 -3.35
C VAL A 307 10.62 2.43 -2.01
N ARG A 308 9.90 3.52 -1.80
CA ARG A 308 9.69 4.19 -0.51
C ARG A 308 8.51 3.54 0.20
N ILE A 309 8.74 3.00 1.39
CA ILE A 309 7.77 2.24 2.17
C ILE A 309 7.54 2.99 3.48
N ALA A 310 6.46 3.75 3.56
CA ALA A 310 6.10 4.48 4.77
C ALA A 310 5.33 3.58 5.73
N LEU A 311 5.69 3.64 7.02
CA LEU A 311 5.04 2.93 8.11
C LEU A 311 4.63 3.93 9.19
N TRP A 312 3.35 3.97 9.52
CA TRP A 312 2.81 4.82 10.57
C TRP A 312 2.20 3.98 11.69
N PRO A 313 2.92 3.78 12.81
CA PRO A 313 2.33 3.35 14.07
C PRO A 313 1.36 4.41 14.56
N LYS A 314 0.18 4.02 15.03
CA LYS A 314 -0.88 4.96 15.38
C LYS A 314 -1.76 4.47 16.52
N ARG A 315 -2.58 5.35 17.07
CA ARG A 315 -3.58 4.98 18.08
C ARG A 315 -4.58 4.02 17.46
N SER A 316 -4.81 2.91 18.15
CA SER A 316 -5.81 1.93 17.75
C SER A 316 -7.20 2.56 17.76
N SER A 317 -7.91 2.42 16.65
CA SER A 317 -9.29 2.85 16.49
C SER A 317 -10.18 1.61 16.47
N PHE A 318 -10.69 1.24 17.64
CA PHE A 318 -11.64 0.14 17.81
C PHE A 318 -13.06 0.71 18.01
N GLY A 319 -14.08 0.05 17.46
CA GLY A 319 -15.48 0.46 17.62
C GLY A 319 -16.01 1.48 16.60
N ALA A 320 -17.03 2.25 17.00
CA ALA A 320 -17.72 3.21 16.14
C ALA A 320 -16.79 4.35 15.73
N LYS A 321 -16.63 4.54 14.42
CA LYS A 321 -15.78 5.58 13.86
C LYS A 321 -16.41 6.94 14.11
N GLU A 322 -15.64 7.90 14.62
CA GLU A 322 -16.06 9.30 14.66
C GLU A 322 -16.44 9.78 13.24
N GLU A 323 -17.45 10.64 13.14
CA GLU A 323 -17.85 11.29 11.89
C GLU A 323 -16.81 12.35 11.49
N SER A 324 -15.69 11.91 10.92
CA SER A 324 -14.72 12.79 10.26
C SER A 324 -14.94 12.80 8.74
N ALA A 325 -14.49 13.89 8.11
CA ALA A 325 -14.53 14.11 6.65
C ALA A 325 -13.94 12.92 5.84
N PHE A 326 -12.91 12.26 6.38
CA PHE A 326 -12.27 11.06 5.83
C PHE A 326 -11.78 10.15 6.96
N ASN A 327 -11.55 8.86 6.67
CA ASN A 327 -10.96 7.94 7.66
C ASN A 327 -9.45 8.08 7.58
N VAL A 328 -8.71 8.27 8.68
CA VAL A 328 -7.24 8.38 8.62
C VAL A 328 -6.58 7.00 8.49
N ALA A 329 -6.66 6.40 7.29
CA ALA A 329 -6.06 5.13 6.94
C ALA A 329 -4.73 5.36 6.19
N LEU A 330 -4.32 4.41 5.33
CA LEU A 330 -3.06 4.52 4.59
C LEU A 330 -2.99 5.70 3.60
N CYS A 331 -4.10 6.03 2.92
CA CYS A 331 -4.08 7.02 1.84
C CYS A 331 -3.84 8.42 2.43
N GLU A 332 -4.56 8.72 3.50
CA GLU A 332 -4.61 10.03 4.11
C GLU A 332 -3.26 10.38 4.74
N LEU A 333 -2.62 9.39 5.37
CA LEU A 333 -1.26 9.52 5.91
C LEU A 333 -0.20 9.73 4.81
N ALA A 334 -0.41 9.15 3.62
CA ALA A 334 0.50 9.26 2.49
C ALA A 334 0.32 10.55 1.66
N GLY A 335 -0.76 11.30 1.88
CA GLY A 335 -1.04 12.54 1.16
C GLY A 335 -2.26 12.51 0.23
N HIS A 336 -2.99 11.39 0.16
CA HIS A 336 -4.17 11.19 -0.67
C HIS A 336 -5.44 11.18 0.20
N LEU A 337 -6.32 12.15 0.02
CA LEU A 337 -7.50 12.38 0.86
C LEU A 337 -8.80 12.04 0.11
N PRO A 338 -9.35 10.83 0.26
CA PRO A 338 -10.67 10.48 -0.26
C PRO A 338 -11.79 11.03 0.63
N PHE A 339 -12.32 12.17 0.22
CA PHE A 339 -13.50 12.79 0.82
C PHE A 339 -14.78 12.05 0.42
N LYS A 340 -15.73 12.03 1.35
CA LYS A 340 -17.06 11.43 1.19
C LYS A 340 -18.18 12.46 1.28
N ILE A 341 -17.85 13.71 1.64
CA ILE A 341 -18.78 14.83 1.84
C ILE A 341 -18.27 15.98 0.98
N GLU A 342 -19.15 16.55 0.15
CA GLU A 342 -18.82 17.60 -0.82
C GLU A 342 -18.38 18.89 -0.14
N GLN A 343 -19.11 19.36 0.88
CA GLN A 343 -18.74 20.56 1.64
C GLN A 343 -17.35 20.46 2.28
N ASP A 344 -17.03 19.31 2.90
CA ASP A 344 -15.70 19.07 3.44
C ASP A 344 -14.66 19.09 2.32
N TYR A 345 -14.94 18.42 1.19
CA TYR A 345 -14.06 18.44 0.03
C TYR A 345 -13.80 19.84 -0.50
N GLU A 346 -14.78 20.74 -0.53
CA GLU A 346 -14.62 22.10 -1.04
C GLU A 346 -13.86 23.03 -0.08
N CYS A 347 -14.17 22.95 1.22
CA CYS A 347 -13.68 23.93 2.19
C CYS A 347 -12.40 23.51 2.93
N MET A 348 -12.05 22.22 2.96
CA MET A 348 -10.92 21.74 3.77
C MET A 348 -9.59 22.41 3.40
N THR A 349 -8.86 22.83 4.42
CA THR A 349 -7.51 23.37 4.32
C THR A 349 -6.45 22.34 4.75
N GLU A 350 -5.19 22.53 4.33
CA GLU A 350 -4.07 21.67 4.75
C GLU A 350 -3.90 21.63 6.28
N ASN A 351 -4.16 22.75 6.97
CA ASN A 351 -4.08 22.81 8.44
C ASN A 351 -5.17 21.98 9.12
N GLU A 352 -6.41 22.01 8.61
CA GLU A 352 -7.50 21.21 9.15
C GLU A 352 -7.27 19.71 8.91
N VAL A 353 -6.73 19.34 7.74
CA VAL A 353 -6.30 17.95 7.47
C VAL A 353 -5.28 17.49 8.50
N ASN A 354 -4.25 18.30 8.75
CA ASN A 354 -3.23 17.97 9.75
C ASN A 354 -3.83 17.81 11.15
N ASN A 355 -4.76 18.68 11.53
CA ASN A 355 -5.47 18.57 12.82
C ASN A 355 -6.30 17.28 12.93
N ILE A 356 -6.94 16.84 11.84
CA ILE A 356 -7.66 15.56 11.81
C ILE A 356 -6.67 14.40 11.96
N ILE A 357 -5.59 14.38 11.17
CA ILE A 357 -4.60 13.29 11.19
C ILE A 357 -3.96 13.16 12.58
N GLN A 358 -3.60 14.28 13.22
CA GLN A 358 -2.90 14.30 14.51
C GLN A 358 -3.68 13.56 15.61
N LYS A 359 -5.02 13.58 15.58
CA LYS A 359 -5.87 12.87 16.55
C LYS A 359 -5.64 11.36 16.56
N TYR A 360 -5.18 10.82 15.44
CA TYR A 360 -5.00 9.39 15.25
C TYR A 360 -3.56 8.92 15.45
N LEU A 361 -2.57 9.82 15.47
CA LEU A 361 -1.16 9.46 15.66
C LEU A 361 -0.87 9.09 17.11
N LEU A 362 0.23 8.35 17.32
CA LEU A 362 0.77 8.13 18.66
C LEU A 362 1.19 9.47 19.30
N PRO A 363 1.09 9.62 20.63
CA PRO A 363 1.76 10.69 21.35
C PRO A 363 3.25 10.77 21.02
N ASP A 364 3.82 11.97 21.06
CA ASP A 364 5.23 12.18 20.73
C ASP A 364 6.19 11.40 21.63
N GLU A 365 5.89 11.31 22.93
CA GLU A 365 6.69 10.54 23.88
C GLU A 365 6.65 9.03 23.58
N GLU A 366 5.46 8.51 23.24
CA GLU A 366 5.28 7.10 22.88
C GLU A 366 5.99 6.76 21.57
N PHE A 367 5.85 7.61 20.56
CA PHE A 367 6.55 7.45 19.28
C PHE A 367 8.07 7.48 19.48
N THR A 368 8.58 8.42 20.26
CA THR A 368 10.02 8.56 20.51
C THR A 368 10.58 7.34 21.24
N ARG A 369 9.84 6.81 22.22
CA ARG A 369 10.22 5.57 22.91
C ARG A 369 10.22 4.35 21.98
N LEU A 370 9.21 4.25 21.11
CA LEU A 370 9.15 3.21 20.10
C LEU A 370 10.32 3.30 19.13
N GLU A 371 10.62 4.49 18.61
CA GLU A 371 11.75 4.75 17.72
C GLU A 371 13.08 4.33 18.36
N MET A 372 13.37 4.79 19.58
CA MET A 372 14.62 4.43 20.28
C MET A 372 14.76 2.92 20.46
N GLN A 373 13.67 2.24 20.81
CA GLN A 373 13.68 0.78 20.95
C GLN A 373 13.95 0.09 19.62
N LEU A 374 13.23 0.46 18.55
CA LEU A 374 13.39 -0.15 17.24
C LEU A 374 14.80 0.05 16.69
N VAL A 375 15.40 1.23 16.93
CA VAL A 375 16.79 1.49 16.55
C VAL A 375 17.75 0.60 17.34
N ALA A 376 17.58 0.47 18.66
CA ALA A 376 18.42 -0.41 19.48
C ALA A 376 18.33 -1.88 19.02
N ASP A 377 17.09 -2.39 18.85
CA ASP A 377 16.85 -3.77 18.41
C ASP A 377 17.47 -4.06 17.03
N LEU A 378 17.53 -3.05 16.15
CA LEU A 378 18.10 -3.20 14.82
C LEU A 378 19.61 -2.98 14.77
N ILE A 379 20.24 -2.28 15.70
CA ILE A 379 21.72 -2.14 15.72
C ILE A 379 22.38 -3.42 16.25
N ASP A 380 21.74 -4.11 17.18
CA ASP A 380 22.27 -5.32 17.84
C ASP A 380 22.19 -6.60 16.97
N LEU A 381 21.83 -6.46 15.69
CA LEU A 381 21.50 -7.53 14.72
C LEU A 381 22.42 -7.46 13.50
#